data_AF-A0A5E4J0Y8-F1
#
_entry.id   AF-A0A5E4J0Y8-F1
#
_cell.length_a   1.000
_cell.length_b   1.000
_cell.length_c   1.000
_cell.angle_alpha   90.00
_cell.angle_beta   90.00
_cell.angle_gamma   90.00
#
_symmetry.space_group_name_H-M   'P 1'
#
loop_
_entity.id
_entity.type
_entity.pdbx_description
1 polymer ?
#
loop_
_entity_poly.entity_id
_entity_poly.type
_entity_poly.pdbx_seq_one_letter_code
_entity_poly.pdbx_strand_id
1 'polypeptide(L)' 'MERLNCERYPCHFSEQDCVFCFCPFYPCLDSRTGGRADGENWSCNGCSLIHNPAIAAAIMDALLRGEDPTLAWKRLEKLL' A
#
# COMPACT_ATOMS: atom_id res chain seq x y z
N MET A 1 -9.41 -8.42 11.69
CA MET A 1 -9.12 -9.85 11.46
C MET A 1 -7.61 -10.01 11.58
N GLU A 2 -7.11 -10.39 12.75
CA GLU A 2 -5.68 -10.66 12.94
C GLU A 2 -5.33 -11.94 12.18
N ARG A 3 -4.37 -11.87 11.25
CA ARG A 3 -3.88 -13.06 10.54
C ARG A 3 -2.86 -13.77 11.44
N LEU A 4 -3.35 -14.61 12.35
CA LEU A 4 -2.55 -15.37 13.32
C LEU A 4 -1.50 -16.30 12.66
N ASN A 5 -1.65 -16.64 11.38
CA ASN A 5 -0.68 -17.42 10.59
C ASN A 5 -0.55 -16.82 9.18
N CYS A 6 0.37 -15.89 8.99
CA CYS A 6 0.72 -15.41 7.65
C CYS A 6 1.93 -16.20 7.13
N GLU A 7 1.72 -17.11 6.17
CA GLU A 7 2.78 -17.90 5.54
C GLU A 7 3.86 -17.05 4.83
N ARG A 8 3.60 -15.74 4.65
CA ARG A 8 4.53 -14.77 4.07
C ARG A 8 5.35 -14.00 5.11
N TYR A 9 5.36 -14.42 6.37
CA TYR A 9 6.32 -13.93 7.35
C TYR A 9 7.75 -14.29 6.88
N PRO A 10 8.72 -13.35 6.80
CA PRO A 10 8.83 -12.12 7.59
C PRO A 10 8.39 -10.81 6.90
N CYS A 11 7.65 -10.84 5.79
CA CYS A 11 7.24 -9.62 5.09
C CYS A 11 6.13 -8.80 5.80
N HIS A 12 5.61 -9.27 6.93
CA HIS A 12 4.55 -8.61 7.71
C HIS A 12 4.93 -8.59 9.19
N PHE A 13 5.09 -7.40 9.76
CA PHE A 13 5.28 -7.19 11.21
C PHE A 13 3.93 -6.97 11.89
N SER A 14 3.84 -7.18 13.20
CA SER A 14 2.57 -7.12 13.96
C SER A 14 1.79 -5.80 13.83
N GLU A 15 2.47 -4.71 13.46
CA GLU A 15 1.89 -3.37 13.35
C GLU A 15 1.45 -3.00 11.92
N GLN A 16 1.71 -3.85 10.92
CA GLN A 16 1.37 -3.56 9.53
C GLN A 16 -0.02 -4.09 9.14
N ASP A 17 -0.79 -3.26 8.42
CA ASP A 17 -1.98 -3.72 7.72
C ASP A 17 -1.59 -4.53 6.48
N CYS A 18 -2.20 -5.71 6.34
CA CYS A 18 -1.92 -6.68 5.28
C CYS A 18 -3.16 -6.99 4.44
N VAL A 19 -4.16 -6.11 4.47
CA VAL A 19 -5.38 -6.20 3.65
C VAL A 19 -5.04 -6.33 2.18
N PHE A 20 -4.06 -5.55 1.71
CA PHE A 20 -3.62 -5.56 0.33
C PHE A 20 -2.44 -6.51 0.13
N CYS A 21 -2.67 -7.59 -0.61
CA CYS A 21 -1.59 -8.48 -1.05
C CYS A 21 -0.66 -7.80 -2.09
N PHE A 22 -1.18 -6.84 -2.84
CA PHE A 22 -0.45 -6.05 -3.83
C PHE A 22 -0.88 -4.58 -3.72
N CYS A 23 0.06 -3.66 -3.93
CA CYS A 23 -0.24 -2.24 -3.94
C CYS A 23 -1.10 -1.91 -5.18
N PRO A 24 -2.32 -1.35 -5.00
CA PRO A 24 -3.18 -0.97 -6.13
C PRO A 24 -2.63 0.22 -6.93
N PHE A 25 -1.58 0.87 -6.43
CA PHE A 25 -0.94 2.03 -7.04
C PHE A 25 0.38 1.69 -7.71
N TYR A 26 0.78 0.41 -7.78
CA TYR A 26 2.06 0.04 -8.37
C TYR A 26 2.07 0.20 -9.90
N PRO A 27 3.14 0.76 -10.50
CA PRO A 27 4.21 1.51 -9.86
C PRO A 27 3.77 2.95 -9.55
N CYS A 28 3.88 3.38 -8.30
CA CYS A 28 3.48 4.75 -7.92
C CYS A 28 4.58 5.78 -8.20
N LEU A 29 5.83 5.31 -8.34
CA LEU A 29 7.03 6.13 -8.59
C LEU A 29 7.25 7.25 -7.57
N ASP A 30 6.66 7.14 -6.37
CA ASP A 30 6.74 8.14 -5.31
C ASP A 30 7.62 7.65 -4.16
N SER A 31 8.80 8.26 -4.03
CA SER A 31 9.77 7.90 -2.99
C SER A 31 9.33 8.28 -1.57
N ARG A 32 8.35 9.19 -1.40
CA ARG A 32 7.78 9.53 -0.08
C ARG A 32 7.12 8.32 0.58
N THR A 33 6.65 7.37 -0.22
CA THR A 33 6.06 6.13 0.29
C THR A 33 7.08 5.16 0.87
N GLY A 34 8.38 5.36 0.60
CA GLY A 34 9.47 4.41 0.88
C GLY A 34 9.83 3.51 -0.31
N GLY A 35 9.15 3.67 -1.45
CA GLY A 35 9.56 3.06 -2.72
C GLY A 35 10.83 3.71 -3.30
N ARG A 36 11.54 2.98 -4.17
CA ARG A 36 12.76 3.47 -4.82
C ARG A 36 12.94 2.90 -6.21
N ALA A 37 13.71 3.59 -7.05
CA ALA A 37 14.19 3.01 -8.30
C ALA A 37 15.20 1.88 -8.00
N ASP A 38 15.11 0.80 -8.77
CA ASP A 38 15.97 -0.37 -8.70
C ASP A 38 16.38 -0.77 -10.12
N GLY A 39 17.44 -0.12 -10.62
CA GLY A 39 17.79 -0.14 -12.05
C GLY A 39 16.71 0.52 -12.91
N GLU A 40 16.20 -0.21 -13.89
CA GLU A 40 15.08 0.20 -14.75
C GLU A 40 13.70 -0.08 -14.12
N ASN A 41 13.66 -0.71 -12.93
CA ASN A 41 12.43 -1.10 -12.25
C ASN A 41 12.11 -0.17 -11.07
N TRP A 42 10.87 -0.26 -10.59
CA TRP A 42 10.45 0.38 -9.33
C TRP A 42 10.32 -0.68 -8.23
N SER A 43 10.94 -0.46 -7.08
CA SER A 43 10.88 -1.35 -5.92
C SER A 43 10.03 -0.74 -4.81
N CYS A 44 8.96 -1.44 -4.42
CA CYS A 44 8.13 -1.10 -3.27
C CYS A 44 8.56 -1.81 -1.97
N ASN A 45 9.74 -2.45 -1.92
CA ASN A 45 10.17 -3.23 -0.75
C ASN A 45 10.32 -2.41 0.54
N GLY A 46 10.46 -1.08 0.44
CA GLY A 46 10.47 -0.16 1.60
C GLY A 46 9.17 0.61 1.77
N CYS A 47 8.14 0.34 0.98
CA CYS A 47 6.89 1.10 0.98
C CYS A 47 6.10 0.82 2.26
N SER A 48 5.66 1.85 2.98
CA SER A 48 4.81 1.70 4.18
C SER A 48 3.35 2.13 3.94
N LEU A 49 3.05 2.70 2.77
CA LEU A 49 1.78 3.37 2.48
C LEU A 49 0.56 2.46 2.71
N ILE A 50 0.52 1.32 2.02
CA ILE A 50 -0.62 0.39 2.08
C ILE A 50 -0.62 -0.45 3.36
N HIS A 51 0.45 -0.35 4.15
CA HIS A 51 0.60 -1.02 5.44
C HIS A 51 0.13 -0.14 6.60
N ASN A 52 -0.17 1.14 6.37
CA ASN A 52 -0.82 1.98 7.35
C ASN A 52 -2.32 1.60 7.41
N PRO A 53 -2.86 1.21 8.59
CA PRO A 53 -4.26 0.76 8.70
C PRO A 53 -5.30 1.80 8.27
N ALA A 54 -5.06 3.09 8.57
CA ALA A 54 -5.98 4.16 8.19
C ALA A 54 -5.99 4.37 6.67
N ILE A 55 -4.83 4.29 6.03
CA ILE A 55 -4.71 4.37 4.58
C ILE A 55 -5.33 3.13 3.93
N ALA A 56 -5.05 1.93 4.43
CA ALA A 56 -5.60 0.69 3.91
C ALA A 56 -7.14 0.70 3.94
N ALA A 57 -7.74 1.16 5.05
CA ALA A 57 -9.18 1.33 5.17
C ALA A 57 -9.74 2.34 4.15
N ALA A 58 -9.07 3.48 3.96
CA ALA A 58 -9.49 4.50 2.99
C ALA A 58 -9.43 3.97 1.54
N ILE A 59 -8.39 3.22 1.18
CA ILE A 59 -8.28 2.57 -0.13
C ILE A 59 -9.40 1.56 -0.32
N MET A 60 -9.65 0.69 0.67
CA MET A 60 -10.70 -0.32 0.58
C MET A 60 -12.07 0.32 0.39
N ASP A 61 -12.37 1.36 1.15
CA ASP A 61 -13.62 2.10 1.05
C ASP A 61 -13.81 2.75 -0.34
N ALA A 62 -12.75 3.36 -0.90
CA ALA A 62 -12.78 3.90 -2.26
C ALA A 62 -13.08 2.81 -3.31
N LEU A 63 -12.39 1.65 -3.22
CA LEU A 63 -12.59 0.53 -4.13
C LEU A 63 -14.01 -0.06 -4.02
N LEU A 64 -14.55 -0.19 -2.81
CA LEU A 64 -15.92 -0.68 -2.59
C LEU A 64 -16.99 0.26 -3.16
N ARG A 65 -16.70 1.56 -3.22
CA ARG A 65 -17.56 2.55 -3.90
C ARG A 65 -17.38 2.55 -5.42
N GLY A 66 -16.50 1.72 -5.97
CA GLY A 66 -16.18 1.69 -7.40
C GLY A 66 -15.34 2.89 -7.86
N GLU A 67 -14.62 3.55 -6.95
CA GLU A 67 -13.72 4.64 -7.31
C GLU A 67 -12.49 4.12 -8.09
N ASP A 68 -12.07 4.89 -9.09
CA ASP A 68 -10.84 4.59 -9.83
C ASP A 68 -9.60 4.70 -8.91
N PRO A 69 -8.70 3.70 -8.91
CA PRO A 69 -7.49 3.72 -8.07
C PRO A 69 -6.61 4.96 -8.27
N THR A 70 -6.57 5.53 -9.47
CA THR A 70 -5.81 6.76 -9.76
C THR A 70 -6.43 7.96 -9.06
N LEU A 71 -7.75 8.01 -8.92
CA LEU A 71 -8.44 9.07 -8.20
C LEU A 71 -8.23 8.94 -6.69
N ALA A 72 -8.27 7.71 -6.17
CA ALA A 72 -7.93 7.42 -4.78
C ALA A 72 -6.48 7.84 -4.47
N TRP A 73 -5.53 7.54 -5.36
CA TRP A 73 -4.14 7.98 -5.25
C TRP A 73 -4.02 9.50 -5.17
N LYS A 74 -4.69 10.26 -6.05
CA LYS A 74 -4.66 11.73 -6.05
C LYS A 74 -5.14 12.38 -4.76
N ARG A 75 -5.96 11.67 -3.97
CA ARG A 75 -6.40 12.13 -2.65
C ARG A 75 -5.34 11.81 -1.60
N LEU A 76 -4.80 10.60 -1.64
CA LEU A 76 -3.80 10.12 -0.69
C LEU A 76 -2.45 10.84 -0.85
N GLU A 77 -2.00 11.13 -2.06
CA GLU A 77 -0.70 11.77 -2.32
C GLU A 77 -0.59 13.20 -1.74
N LYS A 78 -1.74 13.83 -1.45
CA LYS A 78 -1.83 15.13 -0.79
C LYS A 78 -1.63 15.05 0.73
N LEU A 79 -1.69 13.84 1.28
CA LEU A 79 -1.53 13.55 2.70
C LEU A 79 -0.13 12.99 3.02
N LEU A 80 0.72 12.83 1.99
CA LEU A 80 2.11 12.34 2.06
C LEU A 80 3.10 13.50 2.08
#